data_AF-A0A821QPK6-F1
#
_entry.id   AF-A0A821QPK6-F1
#
_cell.length_a   1.000
_cell.length_b   1.000
_cell.length_c   1.000
_cell.angle_alpha   90.00
_cell.angle_beta   90.00
_cell.angle_gamma   90.00
#
_symmetry.space_group_name_H-M   'P 1'
#
loop_
_entity.id
_entity.type
_entity.pdbx_description
1 polymer ?
#
loop_
_entity_poly.entity_id
_entity_poly.type
_entity_poly.pdbx_seq_one_letter_code
_entity_poly.pdbx_strand_id
1 'polypeptide(L)'
;MNDMVNQTALDTELNHETLHGTNKSGGACVAIGKHFKRLRLSFNVENRVIVDVISLSETIRIIAIYWLSGQTRVLEELEPYIIENTVITGDFNAAIKKWGSASSDKR
;
A
#
# COMPACT_ATOMS: atom_id res chain seq x y z
N MET A 1 22.02 -3.12 38.68
CA MET A 1 22.24 -2.01 37.73
C MET A 1 22.45 -2.62 36.36
N ASN A 2 21.76 -2.07 35.36
CA ASN A 2 21.75 -2.43 33.94
C ASN A 2 20.66 -3.41 33.45
N ASP A 3 19.40 -3.11 33.79
CA ASP A 3 18.28 -3.33 32.87
C ASP A 3 17.95 -1.96 32.25
N MET A 4 18.70 -1.58 31.22
CA MET A 4 18.50 -0.32 30.50
C MET A 4 18.56 -0.52 28.98
N VAL A 5 18.08 -1.67 28.52
CA VAL A 5 17.74 -1.93 27.12
C VAL A 5 16.22 -2.03 27.05
N ASN A 6 15.54 -0.92 27.35
CA ASN A 6 14.10 -0.86 27.23
C ASN A 6 13.66 0.55 26.85
N GLN A 7 12.74 0.60 25.88
CA GLN A 7 11.95 1.75 25.43
C GLN A 7 12.45 2.73 24.35
N THR A 8 13.68 2.70 23.83
CA THR A 8 14.11 3.72 22.81
C THR A 8 13.99 3.33 21.34
N ALA A 9 13.39 2.18 20.99
CA ALA A 9 13.27 1.73 19.59
C ALA A 9 11.83 1.53 19.08
N LEU A 10 10.82 2.02 19.83
CA LEU A 10 9.41 1.85 19.48
C LEU A 10 8.63 3.17 19.31
N ASP A 11 9.30 4.30 19.52
CA ASP A 11 8.76 5.64 19.28
C ASP A 11 9.66 6.41 18.28
N THR A 12 10.17 5.71 17.26
CA THR A 12 10.75 6.41 16.12
C THR A 12 9.59 7.07 15.38
N GLU A 13 9.39 8.33 15.74
CA GLU A 13 8.74 9.41 15.01
C GLU A 13 8.14 8.94 13.70
N LEU A 14 6.81 9.09 13.61
CA LEU A 14 6.13 9.37 12.34
C LEU A 14 6.88 10.54 11.68
N ASN A 15 7.97 10.22 10.97
CA ASN A 15 8.63 11.15 10.11
C ASN A 15 7.60 11.51 9.07
N HIS A 16 7.11 12.75 9.21
CA HIS A 16 6.40 13.55 8.24
C HIS A 16 7.29 13.80 6.99
N GLU A 17 8.01 12.79 6.51
CA GLU A 17 8.43 12.76 5.13
C GLU A 17 7.18 12.39 4.33
N THR A 18 6.65 13.39 3.66
CA THR A 18 5.67 13.31 2.58
C THR A 18 6.18 12.36 1.49
N LEU A 19 6.15 11.05 1.77
CA LEU A 19 6.07 10.00 0.76
C LEU A 19 4.75 10.25 0.04
N HIS A 20 4.82 10.89 -1.13
CA HIS A 20 3.68 11.34 -1.94
C HIS A 20 2.68 10.21 -2.28
N GLY A 21 1.89 9.80 -1.30
CA GLY A 21 0.64 9.07 -1.45
C GLY A 21 -0.50 10.07 -1.43
N THR A 22 -1.54 9.82 -2.24
CA THR A 22 -2.77 10.62 -2.37
C THR A 22 -2.54 12.11 -2.55
N ASN A 23 -2.61 12.59 -3.78
CA ASN A 23 -2.63 14.03 -4.04
C ASN A 23 -4.07 14.54 -4.15
N LYS A 24 -4.24 15.86 -4.32
CA LYS A 24 -5.55 16.51 -4.52
C LYS A 24 -6.34 15.98 -5.73
N SER A 25 -5.69 15.23 -6.61
CA SER A 25 -6.25 14.64 -7.84
C SER A 25 -6.65 13.17 -7.66
N GLY A 26 -6.43 12.58 -6.48
CA GLY A 26 -6.81 11.20 -6.15
C GLY A 26 -5.71 10.42 -5.44
N GLY A 27 -6.03 9.22 -4.95
CA GLY A 27 -5.05 8.28 -4.44
C GLY A 27 -5.60 7.12 -3.63
N ALA A 28 -4.68 6.33 -3.08
CA ALA A 28 -4.99 5.16 -2.28
C ALA A 28 -4.70 5.40 -0.79
N CYS A 29 -5.58 4.92 0.08
CA CYS A 29 -5.42 4.95 1.53
C CYS A 29 -5.58 3.54 2.11
N VAL A 30 -4.75 3.20 3.09
CA VAL A 30 -4.86 1.96 3.87
C VAL A 30 -5.00 2.33 5.34
N ALA A 31 -6.17 2.06 5.92
CA ALA A 31 -6.41 2.23 7.34
C ALA A 31 -6.12 0.91 8.07
N ILE A 32 -5.32 0.98 9.13
CA ILE A 32 -4.94 -0.18 9.93
C ILE A 32 -5.30 0.08 11.40
N GLY A 33 -5.96 -0.89 12.03
CA GLY A 33 -6.38 -0.79 13.42
C GLY A 33 -5.20 -0.58 14.37
N LYS A 34 -5.41 0.19 15.44
CA LYS A 34 -4.35 0.64 16.37
C LYS A 34 -3.53 -0.48 17.03
N HIS A 35 -4.09 -1.68 17.14
CA HIS A 35 -3.42 -2.82 17.77
C HIS A 35 -2.55 -3.63 16.81
N PHE A 36 -2.62 -3.33 15.50
CA PHE A 36 -1.76 -3.97 14.53
C PHE A 36 -0.42 -3.26 14.41
N LYS A 37 0.66 -4.04 14.37
CA LYS A 37 1.98 -3.55 13.97
C LYS A 37 2.04 -3.50 12.46
N ARG A 38 2.57 -2.41 11.92
CA ARG A 38 2.65 -2.17 10.48
C ARG A 38 3.98 -1.58 10.07
N LEU A 39 4.40 -1.90 8.86
CA LEU A 39 5.56 -1.32 8.20
C LEU A 39 5.11 -0.75 6.85
N ARG A 40 5.20 0.56 6.66
CA ARG A 40 5.01 1.18 5.34
C ARG A 40 6.31 1.06 4.58
N LEU A 41 6.26 0.49 3.38
CA LEU A 41 7.42 0.47 2.48
C LEU A 41 7.54 1.83 1.80
N SER A 42 8.76 2.36 1.77
CA SER A 42 9.09 3.56 1.01
C SER A 42 9.25 3.18 -0.46
N PHE A 43 8.50 3.83 -1.33
CA PHE A 43 8.64 3.68 -2.77
C PHE A 43 8.17 4.96 -3.45
N ASN A 44 8.81 5.31 -4.54
CA ASN A 44 8.62 6.59 -5.22
C ASN A 44 7.64 6.46 -6.39
N VAL A 45 6.41 6.05 -6.11
CA VAL A 45 5.35 6.04 -7.12
C VAL A 45 4.10 6.68 -6.55
N GLU A 46 3.61 7.71 -7.23
CA GLU A 46 2.40 8.42 -6.85
C GLU A 46 1.18 7.50 -6.80
N ASN A 47 0.19 7.88 -6.00
CA ASN A 47 -1.14 7.26 -5.95
C ASN A 47 -1.14 5.77 -5.55
N ARG A 48 -0.12 5.34 -4.81
CA ARG A 48 0.00 3.98 -4.32
C ARG A 48 0.38 4.00 -2.84
N VAL A 49 0.04 2.92 -2.14
CA VAL A 49 0.46 2.67 -0.76
C VAL A 49 0.80 1.18 -0.62
N ILE A 50 1.98 0.87 -0.08
CA ILE A 50 2.40 -0.49 0.23
C ILE A 50 2.67 -0.58 1.72
N VAL A 51 1.94 -1.46 2.41
CA VAL A 51 2.05 -1.64 3.86
C VAL A 51 2.02 -3.12 4.21
N ASP A 52 2.94 -3.53 5.06
CA ASP A 52 2.94 -4.85 5.69
C ASP A 52 2.27 -4.78 7.05
N VAL A 53 1.34 -5.71 7.31
CA VAL A 53 0.76 -5.96 8.63
C VAL A 53 1.52 -7.14 9.24
N ILE A 54 2.32 -6.87 10.27
CA ILE A 54 3.33 -7.82 10.79
C ILE A 54 3.01 -8.36 12.20
N SER A 55 1.89 -7.96 12.79
CA SER A 55 1.44 -8.46 14.11
C SER A 55 0.48 -9.65 14.00
N LEU A 56 0.42 -10.30 12.84
CA LEU A 56 -0.40 -11.49 12.59
C LEU A 56 0.48 -12.75 12.64
N SER A 57 -0.14 -13.93 12.55
CA SER A 57 0.60 -15.21 12.44
C SER A 57 1.47 -15.26 11.18
N GLU A 58 1.06 -14.56 10.13
CA GLU A 58 1.78 -14.40 8.87
C GLU A 58 1.73 -12.93 8.46
N THR A 59 2.78 -12.46 7.78
CA THR A 59 2.79 -11.11 7.20
C THR A 59 1.73 -11.03 6.11
N ILE A 60 0.82 -10.05 6.21
CA ILE A 60 -0.08 -9.69 5.11
C ILE A 60 0.44 -8.40 4.49
N ARG A 61 0.70 -8.42 3.19
CA ARG A 61 1.05 -7.20 2.44
C ARG A 61 -0.19 -6.62 1.78
N ILE A 62 -0.41 -5.33 1.97
CA ILE A 62 -1.47 -4.58 1.29
C ILE A 62 -0.82 -3.63 0.29
N ILE A 63 -1.13 -3.82 -0.99
CA ILE A 63 -0.77 -2.91 -2.08
C ILE A 63 -2.06 -2.20 -2.51
N ALA A 64 -2.24 -0.96 -2.09
CA ALA A 64 -3.36 -0.12 -2.48
C ALA A 64 -2.96 0.82 -3.62
N ILE A 65 -3.76 0.88 -4.68
CA ILE A 65 -3.43 1.58 -5.92
C ILE A 65 -4.59 2.47 -6.37
N TYR A 66 -4.26 3.62 -6.93
CA TYR A 66 -5.19 4.48 -7.62
C TYR A 66 -4.57 4.87 -8.98
N TRP A 67 -5.15 4.37 -10.07
CA TRP A 67 -4.73 4.75 -11.42
C TRP A 67 -5.57 5.93 -11.92
N LEU A 68 -4.90 6.99 -12.37
CA LEU A 68 -5.58 8.14 -12.93
C LEU A 68 -6.25 7.81 -14.26
N SER A 69 -7.27 8.58 -14.62
CA SER A 69 -7.91 8.44 -15.92
C SER A 69 -6.96 8.72 -17.07
N GLY A 70 -6.84 7.72 -17.96
CA GLY A 70 -5.95 7.77 -19.12
C GLY A 70 -4.53 7.31 -18.84
N GLN A 71 -4.15 7.03 -17.59
CA GLN A 71 -2.82 6.53 -17.26
C GLN A 71 -2.62 5.10 -17.76
N THR A 72 -1.43 4.80 -18.29
CA THR A 72 -1.01 3.43 -18.62
C THR A 72 -0.88 2.61 -17.33
N ARG A 73 -1.45 1.40 -17.35
CA ARG A 73 -1.39 0.46 -16.22
C ARG A 73 -0.23 -0.49 -16.45
N VAL A 74 0.80 -0.39 -15.63
CA VAL A 74 1.98 -1.25 -15.68
C VAL A 74 1.97 -2.08 -14.40
N LEU A 75 1.47 -3.31 -14.49
CA LEU A 75 1.37 -4.22 -13.35
C LEU A 75 2.74 -4.76 -12.96
N GLU A 76 3.67 -4.82 -13.92
CA GLU A 76 5.04 -5.26 -13.78
C GLU A 76 5.81 -4.39 -12.75
N GLU A 77 5.41 -3.13 -12.57
CA GLU A 77 5.96 -2.24 -11.54
C GLU A 77 5.66 -2.73 -10.12
N LEU A 78 4.66 -3.59 -9.94
CA LEU A 78 4.25 -4.13 -8.66
C LEU A 78 4.91 -5.48 -8.35
N GLU A 79 5.38 -6.19 -9.37
CA GLU A 79 5.95 -7.54 -9.23
C GLU A 79 7.03 -7.64 -8.14
N PRO A 80 7.99 -6.70 -8.01
CA PRO A 80 9.01 -6.77 -6.95
C PRO A 80 8.43 -6.68 -5.54
N TYR A 81 7.19 -6.21 -5.40
CA TYR A 81 6.53 -6.01 -4.12
C TYR A 81 5.51 -7.11 -3.82
N ILE A 82 5.17 -7.99 -4.76
CA ILE A 82 4.25 -9.10 -4.53
C ILE A 82 5.00 -10.20 -3.77
N ILE A 83 4.49 -10.53 -2.59
CA ILE A 83 4.90 -11.67 -1.78
C ILE A 83 3.73 -12.63 -1.55
N GLU A 84 4.00 -13.78 -0.95
CA GLU A 84 2.95 -14.63 -0.37
C GLU A 84 2.08 -13.80 0.59
N ASN A 85 0.76 -13.99 0.55
CA ASN A 85 -0.23 -13.21 1.32
C ASN A 85 -0.33 -11.71 0.94
N THR A 86 -0.13 -11.37 -0.34
CA THR A 86 -0.40 -10.02 -0.85
C THR A 86 -1.87 -9.82 -1.21
N VAL A 87 -2.47 -8.75 -0.67
CA VAL A 87 -3.76 -8.21 -1.10
C VAL A 87 -3.51 -6.98 -1.97
N ILE A 88 -3.94 -7.03 -3.23
CA ILE A 88 -3.93 -5.89 -4.14
C ILE A 88 -5.33 -5.27 -4.18
N THR A 89 -5.44 -3.97 -3.96
CA THR A 89 -6.72 -3.27 -3.87
C THR A 89 -6.66 -1.84 -4.38
N GLY A 90 -7.83 -1.23 -4.58
CA GLY A 90 -7.98 0.19 -4.92
C GLY A 90 -8.77 0.42 -6.20
N ASP A 91 -8.60 1.62 -6.77
CA ASP A 91 -9.26 2.02 -8.00
C ASP A 91 -8.31 1.86 -9.18
N PHE A 92 -8.52 0.81 -9.96
CA PHE A 92 -7.73 0.53 -11.16
C PHE A 92 -8.12 1.44 -12.33
N ASN A 93 -9.20 2.21 -12.17
CA ASN A 93 -9.89 2.97 -13.20
C ASN A 93 -10.00 2.17 -14.51
N ALA A 94 -10.37 0.90 -14.35
CA ALA A 94 -10.38 -0.13 -15.37
C ALA A 94 -11.75 -0.78 -15.47
N ALA A 95 -12.13 -1.11 -16.71
CA ALA A 95 -13.33 -1.88 -16.98
C ALA A 95 -12.92 -3.25 -17.50
N ILE A 96 -13.36 -4.33 -16.84
CA ILE A 96 -13.28 -5.68 -17.39
C ILE A 96 -14.54 -6.46 -17.04
N LYS A 97 -15.13 -7.14 -18.02
CA LYS A 97 -16.33 -7.97 -17.79
C LYS A 97 -16.09 -9.08 -16.75
N LYS A 98 -14.86 -9.59 -16.65
CA LYS A 98 -14.48 -10.69 -15.74
C LYS A 98 -14.72 -10.34 -14.26
N TRP A 99 -14.63 -9.07 -13.88
CA TRP A 99 -14.96 -8.60 -12.52
C TRP A 99 -16.27 -7.81 -12.44
N GLY A 100 -17.14 -7.92 -13.45
CA GLY A 100 -18.50 -7.36 -13.42
C GLY A 100 -18.66 -5.95 -14.00
N SER A 101 -17.69 -5.40 -14.73
CA SER A 101 -17.90 -4.12 -15.44
C SER A 101 -18.84 -4.28 -16.64
N ALA A 102 -19.56 -3.22 -16.99
CA ALA A 102 -20.48 -3.19 -18.14
C ALA A 102 -19.76 -3.44 -19.49
N SER A 103 -18.50 -3.01 -19.59
CA SER A 103 -17.63 -3.20 -20.73
C SER A 103 -16.25 -3.69 -20.30
N SER A 104 -15.42 -4.07 -21.28
CA SER A 104 -13.99 -4.23 -21.07
C SER A 104 -13.28 -3.11 -21.81
N ASP A 105 -12.42 -2.37 -21.12
CA ASP A 105 -11.50 -1.45 -21.77
C ASP A 105 -10.28 -2.21 -22.31
N LYS A 106 -9.62 -1.63 -23.33
CA LYS A 106 -8.51 -2.27 -24.05
C LYS A 106 -7.13 -2.02 -23.41
N ARG A 107 -7.05 -1.15 -22.39
CA ARG A 107 -5.78 -0.65 -21.84
C ARG A 107 -5.24 -1.59 -20.77
#